data_AF-A0A218Q613-F1
#
_entry.id   AF-A0A218Q613-F1
#
_cell.length_a   1.000
_cell.length_b   1.000
_cell.length_c   1.000
_cell.angle_alpha   90.00
_cell.angle_beta   90.00
_cell.angle_gamma   90.00
#
_symmetry.space_group_name_H-M   'P 1'
#
loop_
_entity.id
_entity.type
_entity.pdbx_description
1 polymer ?
#
loop_
_entity_poly.entity_id
_entity_poly.type
_entity_poly.pdbx_seq_one_letter_code
_entity_poly.pdbx_strand_id
1 'polypeptide(L)'
;MWVVNNWFDAARLGMFIHWGHSSQQGCELSWPLVGGVFSLPFCQDIPVEKYHRTADTFNPQEYKPQEWANLAKSLGMQYAKHHDGFALFHTQESEFSIASAPYKKDIVGEFIDAMRSEGLRIGLYFSLSDWHHPDYPAFTEADKPYRFDQLPQPTPEQWERYIQFLFNQIRELLTNYGQIDIIWFDGSWERTPEQWVMAKSHLSSWSVCKISLNGCLKILKVSSIQSQD
;
A
#
# COMPACT_ATOMS: atom_id res chain seq x y z
N MET A 1 -6.31 -35.73 -9.41
CA MET A 1 -5.18 -35.15 -8.64
C MET A 1 -5.08 -33.69 -9.06
N TRP A 2 -5.45 -32.75 -8.20
CA TRP A 2 -5.39 -31.32 -8.53
C TRP A 2 -3.93 -30.88 -8.52
N VAL A 3 -3.39 -30.55 -9.69
CA VAL A 3 -2.05 -29.96 -9.79
C VAL A 3 -2.15 -28.51 -9.30
N VAL A 4 -1.46 -28.20 -8.21
CA VAL A 4 -1.34 -26.84 -7.71
C VAL A 4 -0.26 -26.15 -8.54
N ASN A 5 -0.64 -25.24 -9.43
CA ASN A 5 0.24 -24.68 -10.46
C ASN A 5 1.13 -23.52 -9.99
N ASN A 6 0.93 -23.01 -8.76
CA ASN A 6 1.77 -21.96 -8.19
C ASN A 6 1.75 -21.99 -6.64
N TRP A 7 2.73 -21.33 -6.01
CA TRP A 7 2.88 -21.30 -4.56
C TRP A 7 1.68 -20.65 -3.84
N PHE A 8 1.02 -19.67 -4.47
CA PHE A 8 -0.06 -18.91 -3.85
C PHE A 8 -1.33 -19.77 -3.71
N ASP A 9 -1.65 -20.57 -4.74
CA ASP A 9 -2.71 -21.56 -4.67
C ASP A 9 -2.41 -22.64 -3.62
N ALA A 10 -1.12 -22.96 -3.39
CA ALA A 10 -0.70 -23.91 -2.36
C ALA A 10 -0.75 -23.32 -0.95
N ALA A 11 -0.52 -22.01 -0.83
CA ALA A 11 -0.43 -21.32 0.45
C ALA A 11 -1.73 -21.40 1.25
N ARG A 12 -2.89 -21.26 0.57
CA ARG A 12 -4.28 -21.34 1.09
C ARG A 12 -4.66 -20.34 2.19
N LEU A 13 -3.74 -20.00 3.09
CA LEU A 13 -3.95 -19.15 4.26
C LEU A 13 -2.81 -18.14 4.38
N GLY A 14 -3.18 -16.87 4.61
CA GLY A 14 -2.24 -15.78 4.86
C GLY A 14 -2.75 -14.83 5.93
N MET A 15 -1.84 -14.05 6.47
CA MET A 15 -2.10 -12.93 7.37
C MET A 15 -2.25 -11.65 6.57
N PHE A 16 -3.13 -10.77 7.00
CA PHE A 16 -3.30 -9.46 6.39
C PHE A 16 -3.40 -8.44 7.53
N ILE A 17 -2.46 -7.49 7.57
CA ILE A 17 -2.39 -6.45 8.58
C ILE A 17 -2.73 -5.12 7.92
N HIS A 18 -3.74 -4.45 8.44
CA HIS A 18 -3.97 -3.03 8.17
C HIS A 18 -3.53 -2.27 9.40
N TRP A 19 -2.49 -1.46 9.26
CA TRP A 19 -1.98 -0.63 10.34
C TRP A 19 -1.43 0.69 9.80
N GLY A 20 -1.32 1.69 10.65
CA GLY A 20 -0.91 3.02 10.23
C GLY A 20 -0.96 4.02 11.36
N HIS A 21 -0.63 5.27 11.02
CA HIS A 21 -0.58 6.35 11.99
C HIS A 21 -1.93 6.63 12.68
N SER A 22 -3.05 6.45 11.99
CA SER A 22 -4.39 6.61 12.56
C SER A 22 -4.78 5.52 13.55
N SER A 23 -4.18 4.31 13.45
CA SER A 23 -4.48 3.19 14.36
C SER A 23 -4.17 3.49 15.83
N GLN A 24 -3.23 4.40 16.12
CA GLN A 24 -2.92 4.80 17.50
C GLN A 24 -4.10 5.48 18.21
N GLN A 25 -5.05 6.02 17.45
CA GLN A 25 -6.27 6.65 17.96
C GLN A 25 -7.47 5.69 17.96
N GLY A 26 -7.25 4.41 17.61
CA GLY A 26 -8.33 3.43 17.44
C GLY A 26 -9.23 3.73 16.23
N CYS A 27 -8.75 4.53 15.29
CA CYS A 27 -9.47 4.89 14.08
C CYS A 27 -9.21 3.88 12.96
N GLU A 28 -10.22 3.68 12.11
CA GLU A 28 -10.08 2.95 10.85
C GLU A 28 -9.05 3.64 9.94
N LEU A 29 -8.39 2.87 9.08
CA LEU A 29 -7.44 3.43 8.12
C LEU A 29 -8.16 4.12 6.97
N SER A 30 -7.70 5.33 6.65
CA SER A 30 -8.04 6.18 5.51
C SER A 30 -9.50 6.63 5.44
N TRP A 31 -10.48 5.75 5.60
CA TRP A 31 -11.90 6.04 5.41
C TRP A 31 -12.48 7.14 6.33
N PRO A 32 -12.04 7.31 7.59
CA PRO A 32 -12.44 8.45 8.41
C PRO A 32 -12.12 9.81 7.78
N LEU A 33 -11.03 9.89 6.99
CA LEU A 33 -10.60 11.08 6.25
C LEU A 33 -11.66 11.59 5.28
N VAL A 34 -12.45 10.68 4.72
CA VAL A 34 -13.39 10.96 3.62
C VAL A 34 -14.84 10.92 4.08
N GLY A 35 -15.09 11.15 5.38
CA GLY A 35 -16.43 11.18 5.96
C GLY A 35 -17.00 9.80 6.31
N GLY A 36 -16.17 8.76 6.21
CA GLY A 36 -16.48 7.40 6.60
C GLY A 36 -17.26 6.57 5.57
N VAL A 37 -17.41 5.28 5.87
CA VAL A 37 -18.19 4.35 5.04
C VAL A 37 -19.12 3.52 5.92
N PHE A 38 -20.39 3.37 5.52
CA PHE A 38 -21.43 2.76 6.36
C PHE A 38 -21.16 1.29 6.74
N SER A 39 -20.32 0.58 5.97
CA SER A 39 -19.94 -0.80 6.22
C SER A 39 -18.89 -0.97 7.33
N LEU A 40 -18.25 0.11 7.79
CA LEU A 40 -17.20 0.09 8.79
C LEU A 40 -17.65 0.87 10.05
N PRO A 41 -18.11 0.19 11.11
CA PRO A 41 -18.74 0.85 12.27
C PRO A 41 -17.79 1.74 13.10
N PHE A 42 -16.48 1.55 12.96
CA PHE A 42 -15.44 2.39 13.60
C PHE A 42 -14.90 3.49 12.69
N CYS A 43 -15.49 3.63 11.50
CA CYS A 43 -15.10 4.60 10.50
C CYS A 43 -15.89 5.91 10.65
N GLN A 44 -15.67 6.60 11.76
CA GLN A 44 -16.33 7.88 12.04
C GLN A 44 -15.67 9.02 11.28
N ASP A 45 -16.43 10.05 10.90
CA ASP A 45 -15.89 11.24 10.25
C ASP A 45 -14.84 11.93 11.13
N ILE A 46 -13.67 12.21 10.55
CA ILE A 46 -12.58 12.93 11.19
C ILE A 46 -12.17 14.06 10.23
N PRO A 47 -11.97 15.30 10.72
CA PRO A 47 -11.42 16.37 9.89
C PRO A 47 -10.11 15.94 9.21
N VAL A 48 -9.96 16.22 7.92
CA VAL A 48 -8.83 15.84 7.05
C VAL A 48 -7.50 16.15 7.70
N GLU A 49 -7.33 17.40 8.14
CA GLU A 49 -6.13 17.86 8.82
C GLU A 49 -5.87 17.08 10.12
N LYS A 50 -6.92 16.77 10.88
CA LYS A 50 -6.80 16.00 12.13
C LYS A 50 -6.36 14.56 11.85
N TYR A 51 -6.87 13.93 10.79
CA TYR A 51 -6.44 12.59 10.39
C TYR A 51 -4.95 12.58 10.03
N HIS A 52 -4.49 13.50 9.18
CA HIS A 52 -3.09 13.57 8.77
C HIS A 52 -2.13 13.89 9.92
N ARG A 53 -2.51 14.80 10.84
CA ARG A 53 -1.72 15.13 12.04
C ARG A 53 -1.45 13.95 12.97
N THR A 54 -2.18 12.85 12.84
CA THR A 54 -1.84 11.65 13.62
C THR A 54 -0.45 11.10 13.23
N ALA A 55 0.04 11.35 12.01
CA ALA A 55 1.41 11.01 11.61
C ALA A 55 2.49 11.69 12.47
N ASP A 56 2.27 12.94 12.89
CA ASP A 56 3.22 13.75 13.69
C ASP A 56 3.56 13.12 15.05
N THR A 57 2.68 12.25 15.55
CA THR A 57 2.80 11.58 16.84
C THR A 57 3.04 10.08 16.73
N PHE A 58 3.09 9.55 15.51
CA PHE A 58 3.18 8.11 15.30
C PHE A 58 4.53 7.56 15.76
N ASN A 59 4.48 6.81 16.88
CA ASN A 59 5.66 6.30 17.56
C ASN A 59 5.44 4.92 18.21
N PRO A 60 5.30 3.84 17.43
CA PRO A 60 4.96 2.52 17.94
C PRO A 60 6.17 1.82 18.60
N GLN A 61 6.50 2.21 19.83
CA GLN A 61 7.63 1.65 20.59
C GLN A 61 7.48 0.16 20.92
N GLU A 62 6.25 -0.35 20.94
CA GLU A 62 5.95 -1.78 21.17
C GLU A 62 5.82 -2.58 19.86
N TYR A 63 6.25 -2.03 18.73
CA TYR A 63 6.27 -2.76 17.46
C TYR A 63 7.29 -3.90 17.50
N LYS A 64 6.79 -5.14 17.46
CA LYS A 64 7.57 -6.38 17.56
C LYS A 64 7.15 -7.35 16.44
N PRO A 65 7.57 -7.14 15.19
CA PRO A 65 7.12 -7.94 14.04
C PRO A 65 7.51 -9.41 14.14
N GLN A 66 8.54 -9.75 14.91
CA GLN A 66 8.89 -11.16 15.19
C GLN A 66 7.78 -11.90 15.95
N GLU A 67 7.07 -11.23 16.87
CA GLU A 67 5.93 -11.86 17.55
C GLU A 67 4.81 -12.17 16.55
N TRP A 68 4.60 -11.30 15.57
CA TRP A 68 3.61 -11.50 14.52
C TRP A 68 4.02 -12.63 13.57
N ALA A 69 5.31 -12.72 13.22
CA ALA A 69 5.83 -13.79 12.37
C ALA A 69 5.70 -15.16 13.06
N ASN A 70 6.04 -15.23 14.35
CA ASN A 70 5.88 -16.42 15.18
C ASN A 70 4.43 -16.87 15.23
N LEU A 71 3.50 -15.93 15.44
CA LEU A 71 2.07 -16.20 15.46
C LEU A 71 1.59 -16.71 14.09
N ALA A 72 1.92 -16.03 13.01
CA ALA A 72 1.53 -16.42 11.65
C ALA A 72 2.01 -17.85 11.32
N LYS A 73 3.27 -18.17 11.63
CA LYS A 73 3.82 -19.50 11.48
C LYS A 73 3.09 -20.53 12.34
N SER A 74 2.79 -20.22 13.60
CA SER A 74 2.06 -21.13 14.50
C SER A 74 0.65 -21.46 14.01
N LEU A 75 0.03 -20.55 13.26
CA LEU A 75 -1.29 -20.71 12.64
C LEU A 75 -1.21 -21.35 11.23
N GLY A 76 -0.02 -21.71 10.76
CA GLY A 76 0.20 -22.29 9.44
C GLY A 76 0.03 -21.30 8.27
N MET A 77 -0.04 -20.00 8.55
CA MET A 77 -0.09 -18.96 7.52
C MET A 77 1.19 -18.97 6.69
N GLN A 78 1.09 -18.60 5.42
CA GLN A 78 2.20 -18.70 4.47
C GLN A 78 2.66 -17.34 3.92
N TYR A 79 1.90 -16.25 4.15
CA TYR A 79 2.28 -14.89 3.73
C TYR A 79 1.66 -13.82 4.64
N ALA A 80 2.19 -12.59 4.61
CA ALA A 80 1.71 -11.43 5.38
C ALA A 80 1.71 -10.13 4.52
N LYS A 81 0.95 -9.07 4.88
CA LYS A 81 0.69 -7.89 4.02
C LYS A 81 0.36 -6.60 4.82
N HIS A 82 0.68 -5.39 4.31
CA HIS A 82 0.46 -4.07 4.95
C HIS A 82 0.28 -2.86 3.98
N HIS A 83 -0.58 -1.85 4.27
CA HIS A 83 -0.44 -0.40 3.88
C HIS A 83 -1.54 0.57 4.43
N ASP A 84 -1.30 1.90 4.28
CA ASP A 84 -2.20 3.09 4.30
C ASP A 84 -1.59 4.12 3.28
N GLY A 85 -2.22 5.28 3.03
CA GLY A 85 -1.67 6.39 2.22
C GLY A 85 -0.44 7.08 2.84
N PHE A 86 -0.14 6.81 4.10
CA PHE A 86 1.13 7.15 4.74
C PHE A 86 2.14 6.01 4.54
N ALA A 87 3.30 6.32 3.97
CA ALA A 87 4.30 5.31 3.66
C ALA A 87 5.00 4.80 4.94
N LEU A 88 4.78 3.52 5.29
CA LEU A 88 5.46 2.85 6.42
C LEU A 88 6.88 2.37 6.11
N PHE A 89 7.46 2.83 5.01
CA PHE A 89 8.80 2.50 4.54
C PHE A 89 9.54 3.79 4.21
N HIS A 90 10.87 3.71 4.11
CA HIS A 90 11.66 4.86 3.68
C HIS A 90 11.53 5.06 2.18
N THR A 91 10.89 6.16 1.80
CA THR A 91 10.70 6.58 0.41
C THR A 91 11.35 7.93 0.18
N GLN A 92 11.95 8.13 -1.00
CA GLN A 92 12.45 9.43 -1.45
C GLN A 92 11.36 10.30 -2.08
N GLU A 93 10.17 9.73 -2.30
CA GLU A 93 9.11 10.37 -3.08
C GLU A 93 8.20 11.26 -2.23
N SER A 94 8.13 11.05 -0.91
CA SER A 94 7.24 11.79 -0.01
C SER A 94 7.80 11.95 1.40
N GLU A 95 7.63 13.16 1.94
CA GLU A 95 7.84 13.47 3.36
C GLU A 95 6.71 12.95 4.26
N PHE A 96 5.56 12.55 3.69
CA PHE A 96 4.47 11.91 4.44
C PHE A 96 4.74 10.41 4.58
N SER A 97 5.80 10.09 5.32
CA SER A 97 6.30 8.74 5.52
C SER A 97 6.84 8.52 6.94
N ILE A 98 7.13 7.27 7.29
CA ILE A 98 7.70 6.89 8.59
C ILE A 98 9.06 7.55 8.85
N ALA A 99 9.78 7.94 7.79
CA ALA A 99 11.06 8.65 7.91
C ALA A 99 10.91 10.02 8.60
N SER A 100 9.76 10.67 8.43
CA SER A 100 9.46 11.99 8.99
C SER A 100 8.68 11.92 10.31
N ALA A 101 8.09 10.77 10.64
CA ALA A 101 7.44 10.54 11.93
C ALA A 101 8.45 10.33 13.07
N PRO A 102 8.04 10.49 14.35
CA PRO A 102 8.94 10.29 15.49
C PRO A 102 9.62 8.92 15.56
N TYR A 103 8.98 7.86 15.06
CA TYR A 103 9.53 6.50 15.10
C TYR A 103 10.79 6.32 14.24
N LYS A 104 10.78 6.88 13.02
CA LYS A 104 11.87 6.88 12.02
C LYS A 104 12.40 5.54 11.53
N LYS A 105 12.13 4.43 12.21
CA LYS A 105 12.58 3.10 11.76
C LYS A 105 11.73 2.60 10.61
N ASP A 106 12.35 1.79 9.75
CA ASP A 106 11.71 1.21 8.59
C ASP A 106 10.80 0.03 9.00
N ILE A 107 9.51 0.31 9.17
CA ILE A 107 8.52 -0.66 9.62
C ILE A 107 8.39 -1.81 8.60
N VAL A 108 8.35 -1.50 7.30
CA VAL A 108 8.25 -2.51 6.24
C VAL A 108 9.51 -3.38 6.19
N GLY A 109 10.70 -2.78 6.33
CA GLY A 109 11.95 -3.52 6.44
C GLY A 109 11.95 -4.51 7.60
N GLU A 110 11.67 -4.04 8.82
CA GLU A 110 11.60 -4.87 10.02
C GLU A 110 10.54 -5.97 9.91
N PHE A 111 9.40 -5.68 9.27
CA PHE A 111 8.35 -6.67 8.99
C PHE A 111 8.83 -7.77 8.06
N ILE A 112 9.43 -7.39 6.93
CA ILE A 112 9.90 -8.33 5.91
C ILE A 112 10.97 -9.25 6.49
N ASP A 113 11.93 -8.70 7.23
CA ASP A 113 12.99 -9.48 7.86
C ASP A 113 12.44 -10.50 8.86
N ALA A 114 11.48 -10.10 9.69
CA ALA A 114 10.81 -11.00 10.63
C ALA A 114 10.00 -12.11 9.95
N MET A 115 9.23 -11.79 8.91
CA MET A 115 8.45 -12.81 8.18
C MET A 115 9.37 -13.79 7.46
N ARG A 116 10.45 -13.28 6.84
CA ARG A 116 11.43 -14.07 6.11
C ARG A 116 12.24 -14.98 7.02
N SER A 117 12.59 -14.54 8.24
CA SER A 117 13.30 -15.37 9.23
C SER A 117 12.50 -16.63 9.60
N GLU A 118 11.17 -16.54 9.57
CA GLU A 118 10.26 -17.65 9.82
C GLU A 118 9.91 -18.49 8.58
N GLY A 119 10.47 -18.14 7.42
CA GLY A 119 10.25 -18.84 6.14
C GLY A 119 8.93 -18.49 5.46
N LEU A 120 8.28 -17.40 5.87
CA LEU A 120 7.04 -16.92 5.28
C LEU A 120 7.31 -16.18 3.97
N ARG A 121 6.36 -16.28 3.03
CA ARG A 121 6.37 -15.52 1.78
C ARG A 121 6.01 -14.07 2.05
N ILE A 122 6.58 -13.15 1.27
CA ILE A 122 6.43 -11.72 1.50
C ILE A 122 5.35 -11.15 0.58
N GLY A 123 4.34 -10.56 1.20
CA GLY A 123 3.29 -9.81 0.53
C GLY A 123 3.27 -8.35 0.93
N LEU A 124 2.96 -7.47 -0.01
CA LEU A 124 2.75 -6.05 0.25
C LEU A 124 1.40 -5.61 -0.29
N TYR A 125 0.74 -4.69 0.43
CA TYR A 125 -0.37 -3.95 -0.12
C TYR A 125 0.21 -2.67 -0.71
N PHE A 126 -0.30 -2.24 -1.85
CA PHE A 126 -0.09 -0.87 -2.30
C PHE A 126 -1.41 -0.19 -2.70
N SER A 127 -1.77 0.94 -2.10
CA SER A 127 -2.96 1.70 -2.53
C SER A 127 -2.59 2.45 -3.80
N LEU A 128 -3.39 2.30 -4.84
CA LEU A 128 -3.30 3.15 -6.01
C LEU A 128 -3.92 4.52 -5.76
N SER A 129 -4.80 4.63 -4.77
CA SER A 129 -5.37 5.91 -4.34
C SER A 129 -4.54 6.51 -3.22
N ASP A 130 -4.17 7.78 -3.36
CA ASP A 130 -3.46 8.52 -2.32
C ASP A 130 -4.19 9.84 -2.02
N TRP A 131 -5.08 9.81 -1.04
CA TRP A 131 -5.90 10.96 -0.66
C TRP A 131 -5.12 12.07 0.06
N HIS A 132 -3.82 11.90 0.29
CA HIS A 132 -2.92 12.96 0.77
C HIS A 132 -2.18 13.67 -0.38
N HIS A 133 -1.89 12.97 -1.47
CA HIS A 133 -1.05 13.50 -2.54
C HIS A 133 -1.77 14.60 -3.36
N PRO A 134 -1.18 15.80 -3.53
CA PRO A 134 -1.84 16.91 -4.23
C PRO A 134 -2.10 16.62 -5.72
N ASP A 135 -1.31 15.75 -6.34
CA ASP A 135 -1.52 15.32 -7.73
C ASP A 135 -2.45 14.09 -7.88
N TYR A 136 -2.82 13.42 -6.77
CA TYR A 136 -3.97 12.50 -6.69
C TYR A 136 -5.07 13.21 -5.91
N PRO A 137 -5.61 14.29 -6.49
CA PRO A 137 -6.08 15.49 -5.81
C PRO A 137 -6.48 15.25 -4.35
N ALA A 138 -5.64 15.71 -3.43
CA ALA A 138 -5.78 15.48 -2.00
C ALA A 138 -7.21 15.79 -1.53
N PHE A 139 -7.81 14.87 -0.78
CA PHE A 139 -9.18 15.03 -0.30
C PHE A 139 -9.28 16.20 0.67
N THR A 140 -10.36 16.97 0.55
CA THR A 140 -10.67 18.09 1.43
C THR A 140 -12.02 17.88 2.12
N GLU A 141 -12.35 18.74 3.09
CA GLU A 141 -13.68 18.74 3.72
C GLU A 141 -14.82 18.93 2.69
N ALA A 142 -14.56 19.63 1.58
CA ALA A 142 -15.55 19.88 0.55
C ALA A 142 -15.90 18.62 -0.25
N ASP A 143 -15.01 17.62 -0.25
CA ASP A 143 -15.17 16.36 -0.97
C ASP A 143 -15.92 15.30 -0.13
N LYS A 144 -16.24 15.62 1.12
CA LYS A 144 -16.96 14.74 2.02
C LYS A 144 -18.48 14.78 1.81
N PRO A 145 -19.20 13.67 2.05
CA PRO A 145 -18.65 12.32 2.23
C PRO A 145 -18.17 11.75 0.90
N TYR A 146 -17.32 10.72 0.97
CA TYR A 146 -16.84 9.98 -0.19
C TYR A 146 -17.99 9.54 -1.10
N ARG A 147 -17.85 9.79 -2.40
CA ARG A 147 -18.82 9.41 -3.43
C ARG A 147 -18.10 8.80 -4.61
N PHE A 148 -18.44 7.55 -4.92
CA PHE A 148 -17.83 6.80 -6.03
C PHE A 148 -18.00 7.48 -7.40
N ASP A 149 -19.05 8.28 -7.58
CA ASP A 149 -19.37 8.98 -8.83
C ASP A 149 -18.92 10.45 -8.85
N GLN A 150 -18.38 10.96 -7.74
CA GLN A 150 -18.00 12.37 -7.57
C GLN A 150 -16.63 12.48 -6.91
N LEU A 151 -15.61 11.93 -7.57
CA LEU A 151 -14.23 11.98 -7.12
C LEU A 151 -13.48 13.19 -7.71
N PRO A 152 -12.67 13.90 -6.92
CA PRO A 152 -11.74 14.90 -7.42
C PRO A 152 -10.88 14.38 -8.58
N GLN A 153 -10.80 15.14 -9.67
CA GLN A 153 -10.08 14.74 -10.88
C GLN A 153 -8.80 15.55 -11.07
N PRO A 154 -7.64 14.91 -11.31
CA PRO A 154 -6.41 15.62 -11.64
C PRO A 154 -6.44 16.18 -13.06
N THR A 155 -5.66 17.24 -13.30
CA THR A 155 -5.28 17.59 -14.68
C THR A 155 -4.36 16.50 -15.27
N PRO A 156 -4.20 16.43 -16.61
CA PRO A 156 -3.27 15.49 -17.23
C PRO A 156 -1.84 15.59 -16.66
N GLU A 157 -1.36 16.80 -16.39
CA GLU A 157 -0.01 17.04 -15.87
C GLU A 157 0.13 16.60 -14.39
N GLN A 158 -0.91 16.80 -13.58
CA GLN A 158 -0.95 16.26 -12.23
C GLN A 158 -0.91 14.73 -12.28
N TRP A 159 -1.76 14.13 -13.12
CA TRP A 159 -1.82 12.69 -13.25
C TRP A 159 -0.49 12.08 -13.66
N GLU A 160 0.22 12.67 -14.62
CA GLU A 160 1.55 12.21 -15.04
C GLU A 160 2.56 12.23 -13.88
N ARG A 161 2.60 13.30 -13.09
CA ARG A 161 3.47 13.38 -11.90
C ARG A 161 3.11 12.34 -10.84
N TYR A 162 1.81 12.17 -10.56
CA TYR A 162 1.35 11.18 -9.58
C TYR A 162 1.70 9.75 -9.98
N ILE A 163 1.53 9.43 -11.27
CA ILE A 163 1.91 8.14 -11.81
C ILE A 163 3.41 7.91 -11.62
N GLN A 164 4.25 8.90 -11.95
CA GLN A 164 5.69 8.78 -11.76
C GLN A 164 6.05 8.53 -10.28
N PHE A 165 5.46 9.31 -9.36
CA PHE A 165 5.57 9.14 -7.91
C PHE A 165 5.21 7.71 -7.47
N LEU A 166 4.03 7.23 -7.88
CA LEU A 166 3.51 5.90 -7.52
C LEU A 166 4.44 4.77 -8.00
N PHE A 167 4.92 4.86 -9.25
CA PHE A 167 5.83 3.85 -9.80
C PHE A 167 7.22 3.90 -9.18
N ASN A 168 7.68 5.08 -8.75
CA ASN A 168 8.93 5.21 -8.02
C ASN A 168 8.85 4.52 -6.65
N GLN A 169 7.76 4.72 -5.91
CA GLN A 169 7.54 4.02 -4.64
C GLN A 169 7.47 2.49 -4.81
N ILE A 170 6.73 2.01 -5.82
CA ILE A 170 6.68 0.58 -6.12
C ILE A 170 8.08 0.04 -6.44
N ARG A 171 8.89 0.81 -7.16
CA ARG A 171 10.27 0.42 -7.45
C ARG A 171 11.09 0.31 -6.18
N GLU A 172 11.05 1.30 -5.29
CA GLU A 172 11.76 1.25 -4.00
C GLU A 172 11.39 -0.02 -3.22
N LEU A 173 10.10 -0.35 -3.15
CA LEU A 173 9.62 -1.57 -2.51
C LEU A 173 10.17 -2.85 -3.15
N LEU A 174 10.33 -2.87 -4.48
CA LEU A 174 10.78 -4.04 -5.22
C LEU A 174 12.30 -4.16 -5.34
N THR A 175 13.05 -3.07 -5.16
CA THR A 175 14.52 -3.06 -5.24
C THR A 175 15.18 -3.14 -3.87
N ASN A 176 14.61 -2.49 -2.85
CA ASN A 176 15.30 -2.27 -1.58
C ASN A 176 15.05 -3.40 -0.56
N TYR A 177 13.99 -4.20 -0.75
CA TYR A 177 13.51 -5.16 0.25
C TYR A 177 13.70 -6.63 -0.15
N GLY A 178 14.48 -6.89 -1.21
CA GLY A 178 14.73 -8.22 -1.73
C GLY A 178 13.50 -8.82 -2.42
N GLN A 179 13.36 -10.16 -2.39
CA GLN A 179 12.25 -10.83 -3.06
C GLN A 179 10.92 -10.51 -2.37
N ILE A 180 10.00 -9.95 -3.16
CA ILE A 180 8.58 -9.78 -2.84
C ILE A 180 7.79 -10.81 -3.66
N ASP A 181 7.03 -11.67 -2.99
CA ASP A 181 6.30 -12.75 -3.66
C ASP A 181 4.95 -12.30 -4.22
N ILE A 182 4.34 -11.26 -3.64
CA ILE A 182 3.05 -10.74 -4.04
C ILE A 182 2.87 -9.25 -3.71
N ILE A 183 2.38 -8.47 -4.67
CA ILE A 183 1.81 -7.13 -4.40
C ILE A 183 0.31 -7.17 -4.68
N TRP A 184 -0.46 -6.67 -3.73
CA TRP A 184 -1.89 -6.44 -3.83
C TRP A 184 -2.16 -4.95 -4.00
N PHE A 185 -2.64 -4.57 -5.17
CA PHE A 185 -3.11 -3.22 -5.44
C PHE A 185 -4.55 -3.04 -4.99
N ASP A 186 -4.91 -1.84 -4.54
CA ASP A 186 -6.30 -1.47 -4.23
C ASP A 186 -6.58 -0.02 -4.63
N GLY A 187 -7.82 0.44 -4.56
CA GLY A 187 -8.20 1.80 -4.99
C GLY A 187 -8.33 1.96 -6.51
N SER A 188 -8.16 0.88 -7.29
CA SER A 188 -8.20 0.97 -8.76
C SER A 188 -9.53 1.46 -9.32
N TRP A 189 -10.63 1.33 -8.56
CA TRP A 189 -11.98 1.71 -8.98
C TRP A 189 -12.18 3.24 -9.12
N GLU A 190 -11.28 4.05 -8.57
CA GLU A 190 -11.42 5.51 -8.57
C GLU A 190 -11.08 6.17 -9.91
N ARG A 191 -10.43 5.43 -10.81
CA ARG A 191 -10.00 5.91 -12.14
C ARG A 191 -10.26 4.84 -13.18
N THR A 192 -10.38 5.25 -14.44
CA THR A 192 -10.63 4.29 -15.51
C THR A 192 -9.39 3.44 -15.81
N PRO A 193 -9.55 2.23 -16.35
CA PRO A 193 -8.41 1.43 -16.80
C PRO A 193 -7.48 2.19 -17.75
N GLU A 194 -8.01 3.04 -18.63
CA GLU A 194 -7.23 3.84 -19.57
C GLU A 194 -6.34 4.85 -18.83
N GLN A 195 -6.85 5.51 -17.78
CA GLN A 195 -6.04 6.42 -16.96
C GLN A 195 -4.87 5.68 -16.30
N TRP A 196 -5.11 4.47 -15.79
CA TRP A 196 -4.06 3.63 -15.21
C TRP A 196 -3.12 2.98 -16.24
N VAL A 197 -3.55 2.81 -17.49
CA VAL A 197 -2.76 2.17 -18.56
C VAL A 197 -1.95 3.17 -19.36
N MET A 198 -2.44 4.39 -19.63
CA MET A 198 -1.67 5.43 -20.33
C MET A 198 -0.42 5.85 -19.55
N ALA A 199 -0.40 5.62 -18.24
CA ALA A 199 0.78 5.66 -17.39
C ALA A 199 1.97 4.79 -17.88
N LYS A 200 1.71 3.69 -18.59
CA LYS A 200 2.74 2.72 -18.98
C LYS A 200 3.62 3.15 -20.14
N SER A 201 3.15 4.02 -21.04
CA SER A 201 3.94 4.38 -22.23
C SER A 201 5.22 5.15 -21.92
N HIS A 202 5.33 5.73 -20.72
CA HIS A 202 6.54 6.41 -20.23
C HIS A 202 7.51 5.48 -19.46
N LEU A 203 7.12 4.23 -19.21
CA LEU A 203 7.88 3.23 -18.45
C LEU A 203 8.41 2.10 -19.34
N SER A 204 8.57 2.35 -20.64
CA SER A 204 9.00 1.36 -21.64
C SER A 204 10.37 0.71 -21.37
N SER A 205 11.13 1.18 -20.37
CA SER A 205 12.39 0.58 -19.90
C SER A 205 12.22 -0.48 -18.80
N TRP A 206 11.01 -0.68 -18.25
CA TRP A 206 10.78 -1.62 -17.15
C TRP A 206 10.29 -2.98 -17.67
N SER A 207 11.21 -3.93 -17.86
CA SER A 207 10.91 -5.35 -18.15
C SER A 207 10.13 -6.07 -17.03
N VAL A 208 9.85 -5.38 -15.92
CA VAL A 208 9.52 -5.99 -14.61
C VAL A 208 8.02 -6.02 -14.30
N CYS A 209 7.16 -5.35 -15.09
CA CYS A 209 5.74 -5.26 -14.73
C CYS A 209 4.78 -5.39 -15.94
N LYS A 210 4.34 -6.62 -16.22
CA LYS A 210 3.06 -6.81 -16.91
C LYS A 210 1.92 -6.54 -15.92
N ILE A 211 1.54 -5.27 -15.77
CA ILE A 211 0.32 -4.92 -15.02
C ILE A 211 -0.90 -5.29 -15.85
N SER A 212 -1.62 -6.36 -15.50
CA SER A 212 -2.88 -6.70 -16.16
C SER A 212 -4.04 -6.12 -15.36
N LEU A 213 -4.54 -4.95 -15.79
CA LEU A 213 -5.71 -4.30 -15.20
C LEU A 213 -6.96 -4.73 -15.98
N ASN A 214 -7.40 -5.96 -15.78
CA ASN A 214 -8.70 -6.43 -16.28
C ASN A 214 -9.63 -6.75 -15.11
N GLY A 215 -10.36 -5.73 -14.65
CA GLY A 215 -11.70 -5.82 -14.05
C GLY A 215 -11.86 -6.36 -12.63
N CYS A 216 -10.83 -6.94 -12.02
CA CYS A 216 -10.82 -7.32 -10.62
C CYS A 216 -9.37 -7.51 -10.20
N LEU A 217 -9.01 -7.05 -9.00
CA LEU A 217 -7.67 -7.10 -8.38
C LEU A 217 -6.79 -8.24 -8.91
N LYS A 218 -5.66 -7.91 -9.57
CA LYS A 218 -4.68 -8.91 -10.00
C LYS A 218 -3.29 -8.61 -9.50
N ILE A 219 -2.92 -9.43 -8.54
CA ILE A 219 -1.59 -9.89 -8.14
C ILE A 219 -0.56 -9.70 -9.27
N LEU A 220 0.44 -8.86 -9.05
CA LEU A 220 1.63 -8.84 -9.91
C LEU A 220 2.62 -9.88 -9.42
N LYS A 221 2.97 -10.82 -10.30
CA LYS A 221 4.17 -11.63 -10.12
C LYS A 221 5.35 -10.79 -10.58
N VAL A 222 6.18 -10.36 -9.64
CA VAL A 222 7.43 -9.65 -9.94
C VAL A 222 8.47 -10.71 -10.29
N SER A 223 8.86 -10.80 -11.55
CA SER A 223 10.01 -11.59 -11.97
C SER A 223 11.24 -10.68 -12.04
N SER A 224 12.19 -10.89 -11.12
CA SER A 224 13.58 -10.39 -11.08
C SER A 224 13.87 -9.07 -11.81
N ILE A 225 14.22 -8.03 -11.04
CA ILE A 225 14.90 -6.85 -11.58
C ILE A 225 16.32 -7.26 -11.95
N GLN A 226 16.65 -7.28 -13.24
CA GLN A 226 18.05 -7.23 -13.66
C GLN A 226 18.47 -5.77 -13.57
N SER A 227 19.46 -5.44 -12.73
CA SER A 227 20.15 -4.17 -12.84
C SER A 227 20.81 -4.12 -14.22
N GLN A 228 20.49 -3.08 -15.00
CA GLN A 228 21.41 -2.68 -16.06
C GLN A 228 22.42 -1.77 -15.38
N ASP A 229 23.60 -2.32 -15.13
CA ASP A 229 24.80 -1.56 -14.80
C ASP A 229 25.20 -0.66 -16.00
#